data_AF-A0A2H0IPP3-F1
#
_entry.id   AF-A0A2H0IPP3-F1
#
_cell.length_a   1.000
_cell.length_b   1.000
_cell.length_c   1.000
_cell.angle_alpha   90.00
_cell.angle_beta   90.00
_cell.angle_gamma   90.00
#
_symmetry.space_group_name_H-M   'P 1'
#
loop_
_entity.id
_entity.type
_entity.pdbx_description
1 polymer ?
#
loop_
_entity_poly.entity_id
_entity_poly.type
_entity_poly.pdbx_seq_one_letter_code
_entity_poly.pdbx_strand_id
1 'polypeptide(L)'
;MNPKVDFFFNKDSQWQKEYQKLRAIVLDCGLVEELKWGVPCYTHQNTNIVLIHGFKDYCAFLFHQGALLNDSAEILIQQTENVQAARQIRFTNLQEIVDLEATLKAYIYEAIEAEKAGLKVELKKTSEFTKPEEFEQVLEENAALKTAFEALTPGRQRGYLLHFAQPKQSKNRVSRIEKSIPQIFAGKGLND
;
A
#
# COMPACT_ATOMS: atom_id res chain seq x y z
N MET A 1 -13.91 9.61 -19.99
CA MET A 1 -14.63 8.77 -19.00
C MET A 1 -14.72 7.36 -19.54
N ASN A 2 -14.59 6.36 -18.67
CA ASN A 2 -14.54 4.94 -19.01
C ASN A 2 -15.81 4.20 -18.49
N PRO A 3 -16.67 3.68 -19.38
CA PRO A 3 -17.91 2.99 -19.00
C PRO A 3 -17.72 1.79 -18.07
N LYS A 4 -16.54 1.15 -18.09
CA LYS A 4 -16.23 0.03 -17.20
C LYS A 4 -16.13 0.45 -15.74
N VAL A 5 -15.91 1.73 -15.47
CA VAL A 5 -15.73 2.27 -14.11
C VAL A 5 -17.00 2.95 -13.60
N ASP A 6 -17.93 3.31 -14.49
CA ASP A 6 -19.13 4.08 -14.14
C ASP A 6 -19.97 3.45 -13.03
N PHE A 7 -20.01 2.11 -12.94
CA PHE A 7 -20.74 1.42 -11.86
C PHE A 7 -20.28 1.87 -10.46
N PHE A 8 -18.99 2.21 -10.29
CA PHE A 8 -18.44 2.62 -9.01
C PHE A 8 -19.00 3.98 -8.57
N PHE A 9 -19.22 4.89 -9.53
CA PHE A 9 -19.71 6.24 -9.28
C PHE A 9 -21.24 6.32 -9.27
N ASN A 10 -21.91 5.42 -9.98
CA ASN A 10 -23.36 5.37 -10.10
C ASN A 10 -24.01 4.55 -8.99
N LYS A 11 -23.29 3.60 -8.39
CA LYS A 11 -23.79 2.82 -7.25
C LYS A 11 -23.94 3.74 -6.02
N ASP A 12 -25.08 3.61 -5.35
CA ASP A 12 -25.35 4.34 -4.11
C ASP A 12 -24.25 4.09 -3.07
N SER A 13 -23.71 5.18 -2.55
CA SER A 13 -22.66 5.21 -1.54
C SER A 13 -22.76 6.49 -0.74
N GLN A 14 -22.38 6.45 0.53
CA GLN A 14 -22.30 7.66 1.36
C GLN A 14 -21.26 8.67 0.82
N TRP A 15 -20.32 8.22 -0.02
CA TRP A 15 -19.25 9.03 -0.61
C TRP A 15 -19.53 9.42 -2.08
N GLN A 16 -20.75 9.27 -2.55
CA GLN A 16 -21.05 9.39 -3.98
C GLN A 16 -20.68 10.77 -4.55
N LYS A 17 -20.95 11.85 -3.81
CA LYS A 17 -20.62 13.22 -4.23
C LYS A 17 -19.11 13.45 -4.23
N GLU A 18 -18.43 12.93 -3.22
CA GLU A 18 -16.99 12.97 -3.05
C GLU A 18 -16.30 12.24 -4.21
N TYR A 19 -16.73 11.02 -4.55
CA TYR A 19 -16.19 10.26 -5.67
C TYR A 19 -16.36 11.00 -7.00
N GLN A 20 -17.52 11.60 -7.25
CA GLN A 20 -17.74 12.37 -8.48
C GLN A 20 -16.80 13.57 -8.56
N LYS A 21 -16.59 14.29 -7.46
CA LYS A 21 -15.67 15.43 -7.41
C LYS A 21 -14.22 14.98 -7.62
N LEU A 22 -13.78 13.92 -6.94
CA LEU A 22 -12.44 13.35 -7.10
C LEU A 22 -12.20 12.86 -8.54
N ARG A 23 -13.18 12.19 -9.15
CA ARG A 23 -13.16 11.76 -10.56
C ARG A 23 -12.99 12.94 -11.50
N ALA A 24 -13.72 14.04 -11.28
CA ALA A 24 -13.59 15.24 -12.09
C ALA A 24 -12.19 15.85 -11.99
N ILE A 25 -11.64 15.97 -10.77
CA ILE A 25 -10.30 16.53 -10.54
C ILE A 25 -9.22 15.73 -11.28
N VAL A 26 -9.23 14.40 -11.12
CA VAL A 26 -8.17 13.55 -11.67
C VAL A 26 -8.24 13.45 -13.20
N LEU A 27 -9.44 13.50 -13.79
CA LEU A 27 -9.62 13.57 -15.23
C LEU A 27 -9.19 14.92 -15.81
N ASP A 28 -9.42 16.02 -15.10
CA ASP A 28 -8.95 17.36 -15.48
C ASP A 28 -7.41 17.44 -15.50
N CYS A 29 -6.73 16.64 -14.69
CA CYS A 29 -5.27 16.46 -14.75
C CYS A 29 -4.78 15.60 -15.93
N GLY A 30 -5.66 15.12 -16.81
CA GLY A 30 -5.30 14.37 -18.01
C GLY A 30 -4.89 12.92 -17.78
N LEU A 31 -5.20 12.34 -16.62
CA LEU A 31 -4.98 10.91 -16.38
C LEU A 31 -6.04 10.04 -17.07
N VAL A 32 -5.62 8.84 -17.48
CA VAL A 32 -6.50 7.86 -18.12
C VAL A 32 -7.18 7.01 -17.05
N GLU A 33 -8.49 6.87 -17.13
CA GLU A 33 -9.30 6.11 -16.18
C GLU A 33 -9.39 4.63 -16.56
N GLU A 34 -9.07 3.75 -15.60
CA GLU A 34 -9.06 2.30 -15.69
C GLU A 34 -9.78 1.65 -14.50
N LEU A 35 -10.24 0.40 -14.66
CA LEU A 35 -10.75 -0.42 -13.57
C LEU A 35 -9.68 -1.40 -13.12
N LYS A 36 -9.16 -1.27 -11.89
CA LYS A 36 -8.21 -2.23 -11.31
C LYS A 36 -8.66 -2.61 -9.90
N TRP A 37 -8.59 -3.90 -9.58
CA TRP A 37 -8.97 -4.43 -8.27
C TRP A 37 -10.36 -4.00 -7.78
N GLY A 38 -11.29 -3.77 -8.71
CA GLY A 38 -12.67 -3.34 -8.40
C GLY A 38 -12.83 -1.85 -8.07
N VAL A 39 -11.78 -1.03 -8.23
CA VAL A 39 -11.81 0.41 -7.94
C VAL A 39 -11.33 1.26 -9.13
N PRO A 40 -11.73 2.55 -9.22
CA PRO A 40 -11.19 3.49 -10.19
C PRO A 40 -9.68 3.69 -9.98
N CYS A 41 -8.92 3.44 -11.05
CA CYS A 41 -7.49 3.64 -11.12
C CYS A 41 -7.15 4.60 -12.24
N TYR A 42 -6.27 5.54 -11.98
CA TYR A 42 -5.90 6.57 -12.94
C TYR A 42 -4.43 6.45 -13.30
N THR A 43 -4.16 6.37 -14.60
CA THR A 43 -2.85 6.03 -15.13
C THR A 43 -2.28 7.14 -16.01
N HIS A 44 -0.94 7.23 -16.03
CA HIS A 44 -0.18 7.98 -17.01
C HIS A 44 0.70 7.00 -17.77
N GLN A 45 0.54 6.90 -19.09
CA GLN A 45 1.30 5.95 -19.94
C GLN A 45 1.28 4.50 -19.41
N ASN A 46 0.11 4.04 -18.95
CA ASN A 46 -0.13 2.71 -18.34
C ASN A 46 0.47 2.49 -16.94
N THR A 47 1.22 3.44 -16.37
CA THR A 47 1.64 3.41 -14.97
C THR A 47 0.53 3.96 -14.08
N ASN A 48 0.21 3.25 -12.99
CA ASN A 48 -0.76 3.72 -12.00
C ASN A 48 -0.23 4.92 -11.21
N ILE A 49 -1.01 6.00 -11.18
CA ILE A 49 -0.67 7.23 -10.44
C ILE A 49 -1.48 7.30 -9.16
N VAL A 50 -2.81 7.30 -9.27
CA VAL A 50 -3.73 7.49 -8.14
C VAL A 50 -4.97 6.59 -8.26
N LEU A 51 -5.51 6.14 -7.13
CA LEU A 51 -6.79 5.43 -7.02
C LEU A 51 -7.81 6.28 -6.26
N ILE A 52 -9.10 6.07 -6.55
CA ILE A 52 -10.19 6.49 -5.66
C ILE A 52 -10.69 5.28 -4.89
N HIS A 53 -10.78 5.38 -3.57
CA HIS A 53 -11.26 4.28 -2.73
C HIS A 53 -12.17 4.76 -1.61
N GLY A 54 -13.17 3.94 -1.27
CA GLY A 54 -14.09 4.15 -0.15
C GLY A 54 -13.77 3.27 1.03
N PHE A 55 -13.83 3.85 2.22
CA PHE A 55 -13.77 3.16 3.49
C PHE A 55 -15.02 3.46 4.31
N LYS A 56 -15.16 2.81 5.46
CA LYS A 56 -16.30 3.01 6.37
C LYS A 56 -16.43 4.47 6.82
N ASP A 57 -15.31 5.10 7.15
CA ASP A 57 -15.29 6.42 7.82
C ASP A 57 -14.69 7.54 6.95
N TYR A 58 -14.16 7.22 5.77
CA TYR A 58 -13.59 8.20 4.82
C TYR A 58 -13.60 7.66 3.38
N CYS A 59 -13.47 8.55 2.40
CA CYS A 59 -12.97 8.20 1.06
C CYS A 59 -11.56 8.76 0.87
N ALA A 60 -10.82 8.25 -0.12
CA ALA A 60 -9.44 8.66 -0.31
C ALA A 60 -9.01 8.70 -1.77
N PHE A 61 -8.07 9.62 -2.04
CA PHE A 61 -7.07 9.41 -3.07
C PHE A 61 -5.92 8.59 -2.50
N LEU A 62 -5.48 7.56 -3.22
CA LEU A 62 -4.29 6.78 -2.89
C LEU A 62 -3.28 6.91 -4.02
N PHE A 63 -2.16 7.57 -3.74
CA PHE A 63 -1.03 7.71 -4.66
C PHE A 63 -0.11 6.51 -4.55
N HIS A 64 0.17 5.84 -5.67
CA HIS A 64 0.96 4.60 -5.67
C HIS A 64 2.41 4.80 -5.22
N GLN A 65 3.02 5.93 -5.61
CA GLN A 65 4.37 6.35 -5.19
C GLN A 65 4.30 7.61 -4.30
N GLY A 66 3.25 7.70 -3.46
CA GLY A 66 3.00 8.89 -2.64
C GLY A 66 4.15 9.30 -1.71
N ALA A 67 5.04 8.38 -1.34
CA ALA A 67 6.22 8.68 -0.53
C ALA A 67 7.29 9.52 -1.24
N LEU A 68 7.19 9.68 -2.57
CA LEU A 68 8.08 10.56 -3.36
C LEU A 68 7.59 12.00 -3.44
N LEU A 69 6.33 12.25 -3.04
CA LEU A 69 5.71 13.56 -3.18
C LEU A 69 6.14 14.47 -2.04
N ASN A 70 6.31 15.76 -2.34
CA ASN A 70 6.63 16.76 -1.35
C ASN A 70 5.38 17.15 -0.54
N ASP A 71 5.27 16.65 0.68
CA ASP A 71 4.10 16.85 1.54
C ASP A 71 4.08 18.18 2.29
N SER A 72 4.23 19.31 1.60
CA SER A 72 4.23 20.63 2.27
C SER A 72 2.90 20.98 2.95
N ALA A 73 1.81 20.31 2.57
CA ALA A 73 0.49 20.47 3.19
C ALA A 73 0.26 19.52 4.39
N GLU A 74 1.18 18.58 4.64
CA GLU A 74 1.08 17.58 5.73
C GLU A 74 -0.21 16.74 5.68
N ILE A 75 -0.67 16.37 4.48
CA ILE A 75 -1.92 15.60 4.28
C ILE A 75 -1.70 14.20 3.71
N LEU A 76 -0.46 13.78 3.45
CA LEU A 76 -0.14 12.44 2.94
C LEU A 76 0.02 11.43 4.07
N ILE A 77 -0.97 10.57 4.21
CA ILE A 77 -1.05 9.56 5.27
C ILE A 77 -0.47 8.23 4.81
N GLN A 78 0.47 7.68 5.58
CA GLN A 78 0.89 6.29 5.46
C GLN A 78 -0.20 5.38 6.07
N GLN A 79 -0.75 4.45 5.29
CA GLN A 79 -1.91 3.66 5.72
C GLN A 79 -1.60 2.75 6.93
N THR A 80 -0.45 2.07 6.90
CA THR A 80 0.08 1.25 8.00
C THR A 80 1.61 1.36 7.99
N GLU A 81 2.25 1.03 9.11
CA GLU A 81 3.72 1.09 9.27
C GLU A 81 4.52 0.32 8.20
N ASN A 82 3.91 -0.70 7.59
CA ASN A 82 4.55 -1.58 6.60
C ASN A 82 4.33 -1.13 5.16
N VAL A 83 3.40 -0.20 4.90
CA VAL A 83 3.21 0.40 3.56
C VAL A 83 4.36 1.35 3.31
N GLN A 84 5.22 1.05 2.34
CA GLN A 84 6.43 1.85 2.10
C GLN A 84 6.17 2.97 1.10
N ALA A 85 5.62 2.65 -0.07
CA ALA A 85 5.50 3.59 -1.19
C ALA A 85 4.21 4.42 -1.17
N ALA A 86 3.06 3.79 -0.97
CA ALA A 86 1.78 4.47 -1.14
C ALA A 86 1.49 5.48 -0.02
N ARG A 87 0.78 6.56 -0.36
CA ARG A 87 0.19 7.51 0.60
C ARG A 87 -1.27 7.78 0.24
N GLN A 88 -2.07 8.08 1.26
CA GLN A 88 -3.46 8.45 1.10
C GLN A 88 -3.68 9.91 1.48
N ILE A 89 -4.54 10.59 0.74
CA ILE A 89 -5.24 11.78 1.24
C ILE A 89 -6.67 11.35 1.52
N ARG A 90 -7.13 11.54 2.76
CA ARG A 90 -8.43 11.06 3.25
C ARG A 90 -9.39 12.22 3.40
N PHE A 91 -10.65 11.98 3.05
CA PHE A 91 -11.72 12.96 3.10
C PHE A 91 -12.95 12.38 3.80
N THR A 92 -13.59 13.19 4.63
CA THR A 92 -14.81 12.84 5.38
C THR A 92 -16.05 13.58 4.87
N ASN A 93 -15.88 14.54 3.95
CA ASN A 93 -16.96 15.26 3.31
C ASN A 93 -16.49 15.95 2.01
N LEU A 94 -17.45 16.35 1.18
CA LEU A 94 -17.20 17.05 -0.08
C LEU A 94 -16.44 18.37 0.06
N GLN A 95 -16.67 19.14 1.13
CA GLN A 95 -16.09 20.48 1.28
C GLN A 95 -14.56 20.40 1.40
N GLU A 96 -14.04 19.42 2.13
CA GLU A 96 -12.59 19.16 2.22
C GLU A 96 -11.95 18.97 0.83
N ILE A 97 -12.63 18.28 -0.09
CA ILE A 97 -12.13 18.03 -1.45
C ILE A 97 -12.16 19.32 -2.28
N VAL A 98 -13.20 20.14 -2.12
CA VAL A 98 -13.35 21.42 -2.81
C VAL A 98 -12.27 22.40 -2.36
N ASP A 99 -12.05 22.51 -1.05
CA ASP A 99 -11.07 23.43 -0.47
C ASP A 99 -9.63 23.05 -0.85
N LEU A 100 -9.37 21.74 -0.99
CA LEU A 100 -8.05 21.21 -1.35
C LEU A 100 -7.85 21.02 -2.86
N GLU A 101 -8.79 21.37 -3.73
CA GLU A 101 -8.74 21.01 -5.16
C GLU A 101 -7.40 21.39 -5.83
N ALA A 102 -6.91 22.61 -5.61
CA ALA A 102 -5.63 23.07 -6.18
C ALA A 102 -4.45 22.23 -5.69
N THR A 103 -4.44 21.91 -4.39
CA THR A 103 -3.43 21.04 -3.76
C THR A 103 -3.49 19.61 -4.30
N LEU A 104 -4.69 19.05 -4.48
CA LEU A 104 -4.87 17.71 -5.06
C LEU A 104 -4.34 17.64 -6.50
N LYS A 105 -4.61 18.66 -7.32
CA LYS A 105 -4.05 18.76 -8.68
C LYS A 105 -2.53 18.86 -8.64
N ALA A 106 -1.96 19.64 -7.72
CA ALA A 106 -0.52 19.75 -7.56
C ALA A 106 0.13 18.39 -7.26
N TYR A 107 -0.41 17.60 -6.32
CA TYR A 107 0.09 16.25 -6.03
C TYR A 107 -0.06 15.29 -7.23
N ILE A 108 -1.15 15.39 -8.01
CA ILE A 108 -1.32 14.57 -9.22
C ILE A 108 -0.25 14.92 -10.26
N TYR A 109 0.00 16.20 -10.51
CA TYR A 109 1.05 16.61 -11.45
C TYR A 109 2.44 16.23 -10.97
N GLU A 110 2.74 16.40 -9.68
CA GLU A 110 4.00 15.96 -9.11
C GLU A 110 4.19 14.43 -9.24
N ALA A 111 3.14 13.64 -9.00
CA ALA A 111 3.20 12.19 -9.19
C ALA A 111 3.43 11.79 -10.65
N ILE A 112 2.86 12.54 -11.61
CA ILE A 112 3.13 12.36 -13.05
C ILE A 112 4.59 12.67 -13.36
N GLU A 113 5.12 13.79 -12.87
CA GLU A 113 6.52 14.19 -13.12
C GLU A 113 7.51 13.22 -12.47
N ALA A 114 7.22 12.72 -11.26
CA ALA A 114 8.02 11.69 -10.61
C ALA A 114 8.09 10.40 -11.45
N GLU A 115 6.96 9.98 -12.05
CA GLU A 115 6.95 8.82 -12.95
C GLU A 115 7.71 9.08 -14.25
N LYS A 116 7.54 10.27 -14.87
CA LYS A 116 8.29 10.65 -16.08
C LYS A 116 9.81 10.69 -15.84
N ALA A 117 10.21 11.15 -14.65
CA ALA A 117 11.61 11.16 -14.23
C ALA A 117 12.14 9.75 -13.84
N GLY A 118 11.28 8.73 -13.84
CA GLY A 118 11.66 7.36 -13.50
C GLY A 118 11.97 7.17 -12.01
N LEU A 119 11.52 8.08 -11.14
CA LEU A 119 11.75 7.98 -9.71
C LEU A 119 11.03 6.75 -9.14
N LYS A 120 11.69 6.07 -8.19
CA LYS A 120 11.12 4.91 -7.49
C LYS A 120 11.42 5.06 -6.00
N VAL A 121 10.43 4.69 -5.18
CA VAL A 121 10.65 4.59 -3.73
C VAL A 121 11.64 3.46 -3.46
N GLU A 122 12.72 3.78 -2.76
CA GLU A 122 13.64 2.78 -2.25
C GLU A 122 12.91 1.94 -1.19
N LEU A 123 12.68 0.67 -1.52
CA LEU A 123 12.04 -0.27 -0.61
C LEU A 123 13.10 -0.88 0.30
N LYS A 124 12.76 -0.98 1.59
CA LYS A 124 13.53 -1.74 2.58
C LYS A 124 13.80 -3.14 2.06
N LYS A 125 15.07 -3.53 2.13
CA LYS A 125 15.52 -4.91 1.92
C LYS A 125 15.00 -5.79 3.04
N THR A 126 14.86 -7.07 2.77
CA THR A 126 14.42 -8.05 3.78
C THR A 126 15.30 -8.02 5.04
N SER A 127 16.60 -7.77 4.88
CA SER A 127 17.57 -7.66 5.99
C SER A 127 17.31 -6.48 6.93
N GLU A 128 16.53 -5.49 6.52
CA GLU A 128 16.19 -4.31 7.33
C GLU A 128 14.92 -4.53 8.17
N PHE A 129 14.21 -5.64 7.98
CA PHE A 129 13.06 -5.99 8.80
C PHE A 129 13.53 -6.64 10.10
N THR A 130 12.87 -6.27 11.20
CA THR A 130 13.15 -6.83 12.52
C THR A 130 13.04 -8.35 12.49
N LYS A 131 14.15 -9.01 12.81
CA LYS A 131 14.16 -10.41 13.19
C LYS A 131 13.99 -10.49 14.70
N PRO A 132 12.88 -11.04 15.22
CA PRO A 132 12.71 -11.18 16.66
C PRO A 132 13.78 -12.10 17.25
N GLU A 133 14.25 -11.77 18.45
CA GLU A 133 15.27 -12.54 19.19
C GLU A 133 14.88 -14.02 19.32
N GLU A 134 13.59 -14.30 19.56
CA GLU A 134 13.12 -15.69 19.67
C GLU A 134 13.28 -16.48 18.36
N PHE A 135 13.16 -15.81 17.20
CA PHE A 135 13.39 -16.47 15.92
C PHE A 135 14.87 -16.63 15.64
N GLU A 136 15.70 -15.65 16.03
CA GLU A 136 17.16 -15.76 15.92
C GLU A 136 17.69 -16.96 16.71
N GLN A 137 17.27 -17.12 17.96
CA GLN A 137 17.63 -18.28 18.79
C GLN A 137 17.23 -19.60 18.14
N VAL A 138 16.00 -19.71 17.62
CA VAL A 138 15.53 -20.93 16.94
C VAL A 138 16.37 -21.27 15.70
N LEU A 139 16.87 -20.26 14.97
CA LEU A 139 17.74 -20.49 13.81
C LEU A 139 19.16 -20.89 14.21
N GLU A 140 19.66 -20.41 15.35
CA GLU A 140 20.95 -20.82 15.91
C GLU A 140 20.92 -22.26 16.40
N GLU A 141 19.82 -22.68 17.04
CA GLU A 141 19.62 -24.04 17.55
C GLU A 141 19.28 -25.05 16.44
N ASN A 142 18.79 -24.59 15.27
CA ASN A 142 18.36 -25.45 14.17
C ASN A 142 18.92 -25.00 12.80
N ALA A 143 20.12 -25.49 12.48
CA ALA A 143 20.79 -25.19 11.22
C ALA A 143 19.99 -25.60 9.95
N ALA A 144 19.20 -26.68 10.03
CA ALA A 144 18.36 -27.10 8.91
C ALA A 144 17.23 -26.11 8.65
N LEU A 145 16.58 -25.62 9.71
CA LEU A 145 15.55 -24.59 9.60
C LEU A 145 16.12 -23.27 9.10
N LYS A 146 17.32 -22.88 9.55
CA LYS A 146 18.02 -21.69 9.05
C LYS A 146 18.24 -21.77 7.54
N THR A 147 18.79 -22.88 7.07
CA THR A 147 19.01 -23.13 5.64
C THR A 147 17.70 -23.08 4.86
N ALA A 148 16.64 -23.70 5.37
CA ALA A 148 15.32 -23.68 4.74
C ALA A 148 14.73 -22.26 4.66
N PHE A 149 14.87 -21.47 5.73
CA PHE A 149 14.41 -20.08 5.77
C PHE A 149 15.18 -19.18 4.80
N GLU A 150 16.50 -19.30 4.76
CA GLU A 150 17.37 -18.51 3.86
C GLU A 150 17.13 -18.87 2.38
N ALA A 151 16.70 -20.10 2.09
CA ALA A 151 16.31 -20.52 0.73
C ALA A 151 14.94 -19.96 0.27
N LEU A 152 14.13 -19.41 1.17
CA LEU A 152 12.87 -18.75 0.79
C LEU A 152 13.14 -17.48 -0.02
N THR A 153 12.20 -17.11 -0.89
CA THR A 153 12.30 -15.82 -1.60
C THR A 153 12.28 -14.64 -0.62
N PRO A 154 12.91 -13.50 -0.94
CA PRO A 154 12.95 -12.33 -0.05
C PRO A 154 11.56 -11.88 0.43
N GLY A 155 10.54 -12.01 -0.43
CA GLY A 155 9.15 -11.71 -0.10
C GLY A 155 8.55 -12.66 0.93
N ARG A 156 8.83 -13.96 0.84
CA ARG A 156 8.39 -14.98 1.82
C ARG A 156 9.08 -14.79 3.16
N GLN A 157 10.41 -14.59 3.15
CA GLN A 157 11.17 -14.27 4.36
C GLN A 157 10.61 -13.04 5.06
N ARG A 158 10.42 -11.93 4.32
CA ARG A 158 9.81 -10.70 4.85
C ARG A 158 8.44 -10.95 5.46
N GLY A 159 7.60 -11.76 4.81
CA GLY A 159 6.29 -12.14 5.33
C GLY A 159 6.39 -12.78 6.73
N TYR A 160 7.26 -13.76 6.90
CA TYR A 160 7.51 -14.41 8.19
C TYR A 160 8.07 -13.42 9.23
N LEU A 161 9.06 -12.61 8.88
CA LEU A 161 9.63 -11.62 9.81
C LEU A 161 8.56 -10.66 10.34
N LEU A 162 7.70 -10.13 9.47
CA LEU A 162 6.57 -9.28 9.86
C LEU A 162 5.57 -10.03 10.76
N HIS A 163 5.26 -11.29 10.43
CA HIS A 163 4.35 -12.10 11.22
C HIS A 163 4.90 -12.43 12.61
N PHE A 164 6.20 -12.69 12.72
CA PHE A 164 6.85 -12.99 14.00
C PHE A 164 7.05 -11.72 14.84
N ALA A 165 7.29 -10.56 14.22
CA ALA A 165 7.51 -9.31 14.93
C ALA A 165 6.21 -8.64 15.42
N GLN A 166 5.05 -8.95 14.82
CA GLN A 166 3.78 -8.29 15.15
C GLN A 166 3.35 -8.43 16.63
N PRO A 167 3.45 -9.60 17.31
CA PRO A 167 3.04 -9.71 18.70
C PRO A 167 4.03 -9.04 19.66
N LYS A 168 3.49 -8.27 20.61
CA LYS A 168 4.29 -7.65 21.68
C LYS A 168 4.81 -8.68 22.71
N GLN A 169 4.03 -9.73 22.98
CA GLN A 169 4.37 -10.77 23.97
C GLN A 169 5.23 -11.87 23.35
N SER A 170 6.35 -12.19 24.01
CA SER A 170 7.31 -13.22 23.59
C SER A 170 6.65 -14.58 23.33
N LYS A 171 5.81 -15.06 24.26
CA LYS A 171 5.08 -16.34 24.10
C LYS A 171 4.28 -16.44 22.79
N ASN A 172 3.70 -15.33 22.34
CA ASN A 172 2.93 -15.31 21.09
C ASN A 172 3.85 -15.29 19.86
N ARG A 173 5.05 -14.71 19.96
CA ARG A 173 6.07 -14.79 18.91
C ARG A 173 6.57 -16.23 18.75
N VAL A 174 6.93 -16.87 19.85
CA VAL A 174 7.33 -18.30 19.89
C VAL A 174 6.27 -19.18 19.26
N SER A 175 5.00 -19.05 19.68
CA SER A 175 3.92 -19.87 19.12
C SER A 175 3.72 -19.67 17.60
N ARG A 176 3.94 -18.46 17.08
CA ARG A 176 3.86 -18.21 15.63
C ARG A 176 5.04 -18.83 14.87
N ILE A 177 6.23 -18.75 15.45
CA ILE A 177 7.44 -19.37 14.89
C ILE A 177 7.23 -20.89 14.79
N GLU A 178 6.88 -21.55 15.89
CA GLU A 178 6.67 -23.00 15.95
C GLU A 178 5.65 -23.49 14.91
N LYS A 179 4.51 -22.79 14.80
CA LYS A 179 3.45 -23.13 13.83
C LYS A 179 3.90 -22.95 12.37
N SER A 180 4.89 -22.10 12.12
CA SER A 180 5.38 -21.78 10.78
C SER A 180 6.50 -22.70 10.30
N ILE A 181 7.18 -23.41 11.21
CA ILE A 181 8.30 -24.30 10.89
C ILE A 181 7.99 -25.29 9.75
N PRO A 182 6.85 -26.02 9.77
CA PRO A 182 6.55 -26.97 8.70
C PRO A 182 6.42 -26.31 7.32
N GLN A 183 5.87 -25.09 7.25
CA GLN A 183 5.74 -24.35 6.00
C GLN A 183 7.08 -23.85 5.49
N ILE A 184 7.96 -23.38 6.38
CA ILE A 184 9.32 -22.95 6.03
C ILE A 184 10.10 -24.13 5.44
N PHE A 185 10.03 -25.32 6.04
CA PHE A 185 10.64 -26.52 5.48
C PHE A 185 10.04 -26.93 4.13
N ALA A 186 8.74 -26.68 3.92
CA ALA A 186 8.09 -26.89 2.62
C ALA A 186 8.41 -25.80 1.58
N GLY A 187 9.24 -24.81 1.91
CA GLY A 187 9.58 -23.71 1.01
C GLY A 187 8.42 -22.73 0.76
N LYS A 188 7.37 -22.78 1.58
CA LYS A 188 6.14 -22.00 1.43
C LYS A 188 6.21 -20.65 2.15
N GLY A 189 5.40 -19.69 1.70
CA GLY A 189 5.09 -18.48 2.45
C GLY A 189 3.89 -18.68 3.38
N LEU A 190 3.65 -17.71 4.28
CA LEU A 190 2.57 -17.74 5.27
C LEU A 190 1.16 -18.00 4.70
N ASN A 191 0.92 -17.61 3.45
CA ASN A 191 -0.39 -17.68 2.80
C ASN A 191 -0.40 -18.64 1.58
N ASP A 192 0.61 -19.52 1.47
CA ASP A 192 0.74 -20.51 0.37
C ASP A 192 0.16 -21.90 0.73
#